data_AF-A0A8S0TVY3-F1
#
_entry.id   AF-A0A8S0TVY3-F1
#
_cell.length_a   1.000
_cell.length_b   1.000
_cell.length_c   1.000
_cell.angle_alpha   90.00
_cell.angle_beta   90.00
_cell.angle_gamma   90.00
#
_symmetry.space_group_name_H-M   'P 1'
#
loop_
_entity.id
_entity.type
_entity.pdbx_description
1 polymer ?
#
loop_
_entity_poly.entity_id
_entity_poly.type
_entity_poly.pdbx_seq_one_letter_code
_entity_poly.pdbx_strand_id
1 'polypeptide(L)'
;MAAVNFKYWNDCVDPQDLEAMWRDPGVKEEWLNVGETMGSKVHLSRDPDGQPYLTQTEMKAVAGIIVRRHFVSQIDSEMLCAIAELESGRQPLATVQQEI
;
A
#
# COMPACT_ATOMS: atom_id res chain seq x y z
N MET A 1 12.99 -27.38 -17.39
CA MET A 1 12.49 -26.84 -16.11
C MET A 1 12.92 -25.40 -16.03
N ALA A 2 11.99 -24.44 -16.12
CA ALA A 2 12.35 -23.04 -15.94
C ALA A 2 12.84 -22.87 -14.50
N ALA A 3 14.05 -22.33 -14.33
CA ALA A 3 14.56 -22.00 -13.00
C ALA A 3 13.58 -21.01 -12.38
N VAL A 4 12.96 -21.43 -11.27
CA VAL A 4 12.04 -20.60 -10.51
C VAL A 4 12.88 -19.50 -9.87
N ASN A 5 12.98 -18.35 -10.53
CA ASN A 5 13.71 -17.20 -10.01
C ASN A 5 12.92 -16.63 -8.83
N PHE A 6 13.34 -16.97 -7.61
CA PHE A 6 12.74 -16.44 -6.39
C PHE A 6 13.09 -14.97 -6.26
N LYS A 7 12.07 -14.11 -6.33
CA LYS A 7 12.20 -12.68 -6.09
C LYS A 7 11.83 -12.42 -4.63
N TYR A 8 12.68 -11.67 -3.94
CA TYR A 8 12.51 -11.35 -2.53
C TYR A 8 12.23 -9.88 -2.36
N TRP A 9 11.42 -9.55 -1.34
CA TRP A 9 11.17 -8.16 -0.96
C TRP A 9 12.47 -7.47 -0.58
N ASN A 10 13.36 -8.16 0.15
CA ASN A 10 14.66 -7.66 0.57
C ASN A 10 15.57 -7.20 -0.58
N ASP A 11 15.35 -7.71 -1.79
CA ASP A 11 16.14 -7.34 -2.97
C ASP A 11 15.48 -6.20 -3.77
N CYS A 12 14.25 -5.79 -3.41
CA CYS A 12 13.44 -4.83 -4.15
C CYS A 12 13.20 -3.51 -3.42
N VAL A 13 13.33 -3.50 -2.09
CA VAL A 13 13.03 -2.33 -1.26
C VAL A 13 14.15 -2.07 -0.26
N ASP A 14 14.26 -0.83 0.20
CA ASP A 14 15.18 -0.48 1.26
C ASP A 14 14.79 -1.16 2.59
N PRO A 15 15.76 -1.46 3.49
CA PRO A 15 15.47 -2.11 4.77
C PRO A 15 14.42 -1.39 5.62
N GLN A 16 14.37 -0.07 5.56
CA GLN A 16 13.38 0.74 6.29
C GLN A 16 11.95 0.52 5.78
N ASP A 17 11.78 0.38 4.46
CA ASP A 17 10.47 0.14 3.87
C ASP A 17 10.03 -1.31 4.12
N LEU A 18 10.97 -2.26 4.12
CA LEU A 18 10.70 -3.63 4.53
C LEU A 18 10.27 -3.72 6.01
N GLU A 19 10.93 -2.98 6.90
CA GLU A 19 10.51 -2.88 8.30
C GLU A 19 9.11 -2.26 8.41
N ALA A 20 8.83 -1.20 7.63
CA ALA A 20 7.51 -0.58 7.61
C ALA A 20 6.42 -1.55 7.13
N MET A 21 6.71 -2.42 6.15
CA MET A 21 5.81 -3.51 5.73
C MET A 21 5.52 -4.48 6.90
N TRP A 22 6.55 -4.92 7.64
CA TRP A 22 6.37 -5.76 8.84
C TRP A 22 5.57 -5.10 9.97
N ARG A 23 5.51 -3.76 10.00
CA ARG A 23 4.72 -2.99 10.97
C ARG A 23 3.26 -2.83 10.54
N ASP A 24 2.92 -3.08 9.29
CA ASP A 24 1.53 -3.14 8.86
C ASP A 24 0.88 -4.45 9.36
N PRO A 25 -0.21 -4.39 10.15
CA PRO A 25 -0.79 -5.58 10.76
C PRO A 25 -1.35 -6.57 9.74
N GLY A 26 -1.88 -6.08 8.60
CA GLY A 26 -2.41 -6.93 7.56
C GLY A 26 -1.30 -7.69 6.83
N VAL A 27 -0.24 -6.98 6.45
CA VAL A 27 0.93 -7.61 5.80
C VAL A 27 1.60 -8.60 6.74
N LYS A 28 1.79 -8.23 8.02
CA LYS A 28 2.41 -9.12 9.01
C LYS A 28 1.61 -10.41 9.17
N GLU A 29 0.28 -10.34 9.28
CA GLU A 29 -0.57 -11.52 9.38
C GLU A 29 -0.46 -12.39 8.13
N GLU A 30 -0.55 -11.78 6.95
CA GLU A 30 -0.45 -12.48 5.67
C GLU A 30 0.88 -13.23 5.52
N TRP A 31 2.00 -12.56 5.81
CA TRP A 31 3.34 -13.13 5.75
C TRP A 31 3.54 -14.26 6.77
N LEU A 32 3.08 -14.08 8.03
CA LEU A 32 3.15 -15.13 9.04
C LEU A 32 2.32 -16.36 8.67
N ASN A 33 1.15 -16.18 8.05
CA ASN A 33 0.28 -17.28 7.63
C ASN A 33 0.91 -18.18 6.56
N VAL A 34 1.79 -17.62 5.72
CA VAL A 34 2.55 -18.38 4.70
C VAL A 34 3.93 -18.81 5.19
N GLY A 35 4.23 -18.62 6.48
CA GLY A 35 5.45 -19.10 7.12
C GLY A 35 6.67 -18.19 6.98
N GLU A 36 6.48 -16.95 6.52
CA GLU A 36 7.57 -15.97 6.47
C GLU A 36 7.95 -15.52 7.88
N THR A 37 9.24 -15.22 8.06
CA THR A 37 9.77 -14.84 9.37
C THR A 37 10.50 -13.49 9.30
N MET A 38 10.19 -12.61 10.24
CA MET A 38 10.88 -11.33 10.37
C MET A 38 12.38 -11.54 10.60
N GLY A 39 13.21 -10.83 9.82
CA GLY A 39 14.67 -10.96 9.84
C GLY A 39 15.23 -11.94 8.79
N SER A 40 14.38 -12.77 8.18
CA SER A 40 14.74 -13.59 7.02
C SER A 40 14.42 -12.87 5.70
N LYS A 41 14.86 -13.45 4.57
CA LYS A 41 14.40 -13.00 3.27
C LYS A 41 12.93 -13.37 3.07
N VAL A 42 12.10 -12.38 2.79
CA VAL A 42 10.66 -12.53 2.54
C VAL A 42 10.42 -12.72 1.04
N HIS A 43 9.71 -13.77 0.65
CA HIS A 43 9.39 -14.01 -0.76
C HIS A 43 8.29 -13.06 -1.25
N LEU A 44 8.31 -12.70 -2.53
CA LEU A 44 7.13 -12.12 -3.16
C LEU A 44 6.06 -13.20 -3.38
N SER A 45 4.80 -12.80 -3.21
CA SER A 45 3.64 -13.61 -3.54
C SER A 45 3.63 -14.02 -5.02
N ARG A 46 3.06 -15.20 -5.31
CA ARG A 46 3.07 -15.78 -6.66
C ARG A 46 1.72 -16.31 -7.09
N ASP A 47 1.33 -15.97 -8.30
CA ASP A 47 0.07 -16.43 -8.88
C ASP A 47 0.17 -17.92 -9.23
N PRO A 48 -0.94 -18.57 -9.64
CA PRO A 48 -0.91 -19.99 -10.03
C PRO A 48 0.06 -20.30 -11.17
N ASP A 49 0.40 -19.32 -12.01
CA ASP A 49 1.39 -19.43 -13.10
C ASP A 49 2.84 -19.21 -12.62
N GLY A 50 3.03 -18.93 -11.32
CA GLY A 50 4.31 -18.71 -10.67
C GLY A 50 4.91 -17.32 -10.88
N GLN A 51 4.15 -16.38 -11.46
CA GLN A 51 4.61 -15.00 -11.65
C GLN A 51 4.52 -14.22 -10.33
N PRO A 52 5.53 -13.40 -10.01
CA PRO A 52 5.50 -12.59 -8.81
C PRO A 52 4.46 -11.47 -8.94
N TYR A 53 3.65 -11.30 -7.89
CA TYR A 53 2.66 -10.23 -7.79
C TYR A 53 2.62 -9.67 -6.37
N LEU A 54 1.93 -8.54 -6.19
CA LEU A 54 1.63 -7.97 -4.88
C LEU A 54 0.18 -8.27 -4.53
N THR A 55 -0.06 -8.81 -3.34
CA THR A 55 -1.42 -8.97 -2.85
C THR A 55 -2.08 -7.60 -2.64
N GLN A 56 -3.40 -7.59 -2.50
CA GLN A 56 -4.10 -6.34 -2.19
C GLN A 56 -3.61 -5.72 -0.87
N THR A 57 -3.31 -6.57 0.12
CA THR A 57 -2.78 -6.18 1.43
C THR A 57 -1.40 -5.53 1.28
N GLU A 58 -0.48 -6.20 0.58
CA GLU A 58 0.86 -5.70 0.31
C GLU A 58 0.82 -4.38 -0.47
N MET A 59 0.02 -4.30 -1.53
CA MET A 59 -0.14 -3.09 -2.34
C MET A 59 -0.65 -1.91 -1.50
N LYS A 60 -1.64 -2.14 -0.64
CA LYS A 60 -2.19 -1.10 0.24
C LYS A 60 -1.14 -0.60 1.24
N ALA A 61 -0.33 -1.50 1.81
CA ALA A 61 0.75 -1.13 2.71
C ALA A 61 1.84 -0.32 1.99
N VAL A 62 2.29 -0.75 0.81
CA VAL A 62 3.25 -0.01 -0.03
C VAL A 62 2.73 1.40 -0.34
N ALA A 63 1.49 1.51 -0.81
CA ALA A 63 0.87 2.81 -1.07
C ALA A 63 0.82 3.68 0.19
N GLY A 64 0.43 3.10 1.33
CA GLY A 64 0.40 3.79 2.61
C GLY A 64 1.78 4.30 3.05
N ILE A 65 2.84 3.51 2.87
CA ILE A 65 4.22 3.90 3.18
C ILE A 65 4.65 5.06 2.29
N ILE A 66 4.43 4.97 0.98
CA ILE A 66 4.80 6.02 0.01
C ILE A 66 4.07 7.33 0.34
N VAL A 67 2.76 7.27 0.56
CA VAL A 67 1.95 8.45 0.92
C VAL A 67 2.46 9.09 2.21
N ARG A 68 2.68 8.30 3.27
CA ARG A 68 3.18 8.81 4.54
C ARG A 68 4.60 9.37 4.45
N ARG A 69 5.45 8.84 3.58
CA ARG A 69 6.86 9.25 3.52
C ARG A 69 7.10 10.45 2.62
N HIS A 70 6.40 10.52 1.50
CA HIS A 70 6.64 11.53 0.47
C HIS A 70 5.59 12.62 0.44
N PHE A 71 4.37 12.32 0.89
CA PHE A 71 3.23 13.21 0.77
C PHE A 71 2.72 13.73 2.12
N VAL A 72 3.41 13.41 3.22
CA VAL A 72 3.19 14.11 4.50
C VAL A 72 3.40 15.61 4.27
N SER A 73 2.39 16.38 4.65
CA SER A 73 2.30 17.83 4.45
C SER A 73 2.13 18.31 2.99
N GLN A 74 2.08 17.41 2.01
CA GLN A 74 1.73 17.74 0.62
C GLN A 74 0.30 17.37 0.25
N ILE A 75 -0.26 16.34 0.90
CA ILE A 75 -1.67 15.98 0.76
C ILE A 75 -2.42 16.52 1.98
N ASP A 76 -3.12 17.60 1.74
CA ASP A 76 -4.01 18.23 2.72
C ASP A 76 -5.38 17.53 2.75
N SER A 77 -6.00 17.43 3.93
CA SER A 77 -7.30 16.76 4.05
C SER A 77 -8.41 17.50 3.30
N GLU A 78 -8.37 18.83 3.26
CA GLU A 78 -9.31 19.65 2.49
C GLU A 78 -9.12 19.43 0.99
N MET A 79 -7.88 19.28 0.52
CA MET A 79 -7.59 18.93 -0.87
C MET A 79 -8.17 17.55 -1.25
N LEU A 80 -8.02 16.53 -0.39
CA LEU A 80 -8.62 15.21 -0.62
C LEU A 80 -10.15 15.25 -0.61
N CYS A 81 -10.75 15.98 0.33
CA CYS A 81 -12.19 16.19 0.38
C CYS A 81 -12.70 16.86 -0.90
N ALA A 82 -12.03 17.91 -1.36
CA ALA A 82 -12.40 18.61 -2.59
C ALA A 82 -12.32 17.70 -3.82
N ILE A 83 -11.27 16.88 -3.96
CA ILE A 83 -11.15 15.91 -5.06
C ILE A 83 -12.26 14.85 -4.95
N ALA A 84 -12.52 14.31 -3.77
CA ALA A 84 -13.58 13.32 -3.57
C ALA A 84 -14.97 13.90 -3.87
N GLU A 85 -15.24 15.15 -3.50
CA GLU A 85 -16.48 15.85 -3.80
C GLU A 85 -16.66 16.03 -5.32
N LEU A 86 -15.62 16.52 -6.01
CA LEU A 86 -15.61 16.68 -7.47
C LEU A 86 -15.85 15.35 -8.20
N GLU A 87 -15.10 14.31 -7.85
CA GLU A 87 -15.19 12.99 -8.48
C GLU A 87 -16.49 12.26 -8.13
N SER A 88 -17.06 12.52 -6.94
CA SER A 88 -18.35 11.94 -6.55
C SER A 88 -19.55 12.60 -7.23
N GLY A 89 -19.36 13.73 -7.93
CA GLY A 89 -20.42 14.52 -8.56
C GLY A 89 -21.38 15.17 -7.55
N ARG A 90 -20.98 15.29 -6.28
CA ARG A 90 -21.79 15.92 -5.23
C ARG A 90 -21.44 17.40 -5.15
N GLN A 91 -22.46 18.28 -5.09
CA GLN A 91 -22.24 19.72 -4.95
C GLN A 91 -21.64 20.05 -3.57
N PRO A 92 -20.66 20.97 -3.47
CA PRO A 92 -20.10 21.40 -2.19
C PRO A 92 -21.17 22.01 -1.29
N LEU A 93 -21.18 21.64 0.00
CA LEU A 93 -22.15 22.17 0.98
C LEU A 93 -22.01 23.69 1.18
N ALA A 94 -20.90 24.30 0.74
CA ALA A 94 -20.69 25.75 0.81
C ALA A 94 -21.63 26.55 -0.11
N THR A 95 -22.15 25.96 -1.19
CA THR A 95 -23.08 26.65 -2.09
C THR A 95 -24.52 26.71 -1.59
N VAL A 96 -24.88 25.99 -0.52
CA VAL A 96 -26.27 25.92 -0.02
C VAL A 96 -26.61 26.98 1.04
N GLN A 97 -25.65 27.84 1.43
CA GLN A 97 -25.87 28.88 2.46
C GLN A 97 -26.21 30.28 1.92
N GLN A 98 -26.49 30.44 0.62
CA GLN A 98 -26.66 31.76 0.01
C GLN A 98 -28.08 32.04 -0.54
N GLU A 99 -29.10 31.37 -0.01
CA GLU A 99 -30.51 31.73 -0.22
C GLU A 99 -31.26 31.77 1.13
N ILE A 100 -31.17 32.91 1.83
CA ILE A 100 -32.19 33.40 2.79
C ILE A 100 -32.40 34.88 2.52
#